data_AF-A0A497CUM3-F1
#
_entry.id   AF-A0A497CUM3-F1
#
_cell.length_a   1.000
_cell.length_b   1.000
_cell.length_c   1.000
_cell.angle_alpha   90.00
_cell.angle_beta   90.00
_cell.angle_gamma   90.00
#
_symmetry.space_group_name_H-M   'P 1'
#
loop_
_entity.id
_entity.type
_entity.pdbx_description
1 polymer ?
#
loop_
_entity_poly.entity_id
_entity_poly.type
_entity_poly.pdbx_seq_one_letter_code
_entity_poly.pdbx_strand_id
1 'polypeptide(L)'
;SEEGQVYLASAIYRAFKEYKIAFEKENTTQEEIQKTTATQDNSRLNYRVQFYTNTVQIPLNDKRFKELDDVTSYFHNGLYKFTSGHYLKQSEAEQHLKEVRNKGFGDAFIVSFDGDKRIPLSEARKLEKSR
;
A
#
# COMPACT_ATOMS: atom_id res chain seq x y z
N SER A 1 -35.78 -16.20 19.77
CA SER A 1 -36.86 -15.76 18.88
C SER A 1 -36.27 -15.48 17.52
N GLU A 2 -36.99 -15.82 16.46
CA GLU A 2 -36.64 -15.56 15.06
C GLU A 2 -36.36 -14.06 14.82
N GLU A 3 -37.12 -13.17 15.47
CA GLU A 3 -36.93 -11.72 15.42
C GLU A 3 -35.56 -11.26 15.94
N GLY A 4 -35.04 -11.91 16.99
CA GLY A 4 -33.71 -11.59 17.54
C GLY A 4 -32.57 -12.02 16.62
N GLN A 5 -32.75 -13.12 15.88
CA GLN A 5 -31.77 -13.59 14.89
C GLN A 5 -31.76 -12.68 13.65
N VAL A 6 -32.94 -12.24 13.18
CA VAL A 6 -33.06 -11.28 12.07
C VAL A 6 -32.43 -9.93 12.44
N TYR A 7 -32.67 -9.46 13.67
CA TYR A 7 -32.06 -8.23 14.16
C TYR A 7 -30.52 -8.33 14.15
N LEU A 8 -29.97 -9.42 14.70
CA LEU A 8 -28.52 -9.65 14.72
C LEU A 8 -27.92 -9.76 13.31
N ALA A 9 -28.56 -10.50 12.41
CA ALA A 9 -28.11 -10.61 11.02
C ALA A 9 -28.07 -9.24 10.32
N SER A 10 -29.08 -8.39 10.56
CA SER A 10 -29.12 -7.04 10.01
C SER A 10 -28.04 -6.12 10.58
N ALA A 11 -27.73 -6.24 11.88
CA ALA A 11 -26.68 -5.46 12.54
C ALA A 11 -25.29 -5.84 12.00
N ILE A 12 -25.03 -7.15 11.84
CA ILE A 12 -23.79 -7.67 11.28
C ILE A 12 -23.61 -7.18 9.83
N TYR A 13 -24.65 -7.26 9.00
CA TYR A 13 -24.59 -6.78 7.62
C TYR A 13 -24.28 -5.27 7.53
N ARG A 14 -24.92 -4.45 8.38
CA ARG A 14 -24.67 -3.00 8.43
C ARG A 14 -23.23 -2.70 8.83
N ALA A 15 -22.71 -3.36 9.87
CA ALA A 15 -21.34 -3.19 10.32
C ALA A 15 -20.32 -3.52 9.21
N PHE A 16 -20.51 -4.62 8.48
CA PHE A 16 -19.62 -4.97 7.36
C PHE A 16 -19.75 -4.02 6.18
N LYS A 17 -20.96 -3.55 5.86
CA LYS A 17 -21.20 -2.57 4.80
C LYS A 17 -20.52 -1.23 5.14
N GLU A 18 -20.66 -0.75 6.36
CA GLU A 18 -20.03 0.47 6.86
C GLU A 18 -18.50 0.35 6.85
N TYR A 19 -17.95 -0.80 7.29
CA TYR A 19 -16.52 -1.08 7.21
C TYR A 19 -16.00 -1.01 5.77
N LYS A 20 -16.68 -1.65 4.81
CA LYS A 20 -16.30 -1.61 3.39
C LYS A 20 -16.31 -0.18 2.84
N ILE A 21 -17.35 0.60 3.16
CA ILE A 21 -17.49 1.99 2.70
C ILE A 21 -16.38 2.86 3.30
N ALA A 22 -16.08 2.72 4.58
CA ALA A 22 -14.98 3.44 5.23
C ALA A 22 -13.62 3.07 4.62
N PHE A 23 -13.38 1.77 4.38
CA PHE A 23 -12.18 1.25 3.74
C PHE A 23 -11.97 1.83 2.32
N GLU A 24 -13.02 1.90 1.51
CA GLU A 24 -12.96 2.48 0.16
C GLU A 24 -12.73 4.00 0.19
N LYS A 25 -13.30 4.70 1.18
CA LYS A 25 -13.14 6.15 1.36
C LYS A 25 -11.73 6.53 1.81
N GLU A 26 -11.12 5.77 2.72
CA GLU A 26 -9.73 6.01 3.17
C GLU A 26 -8.69 5.78 2.05
N ASN A 27 -8.97 4.90 1.07
CA ASN A 27 -8.11 4.70 -0.11
C ASN A 27 -8.11 5.89 -1.10
N THR A 28 -8.94 6.91 -0.89
CA THR A 28 -9.10 8.06 -1.80
C THR A 28 -8.47 9.37 -1.29
N THR A 29 -8.08 9.48 -0.01
CA THR A 29 -7.80 10.80 0.62
C THR A 29 -6.47 10.89 1.38
N GLN A 30 -5.41 10.24 0.93
CA GLN A 30 -4.10 10.31 1.61
C GLN A 30 -3.02 10.95 0.74
N GLU A 31 -3.21 12.23 0.44
CA GLU A 31 -2.15 13.16 0.07
C GLU A 31 -1.75 13.94 1.34
N GLU A 32 -0.58 13.66 1.91
CA GLU A 32 0.48 14.63 2.21
C GLU A 32 1.58 14.04 3.13
N ILE A 33 2.81 14.53 2.88
CA ILE A 33 4.05 14.42 3.68
C ILE A 33 4.98 13.23 3.34
N GLN A 34 5.82 13.32 2.28
CA GLN A 34 7.14 14.00 2.24
C GLN A 34 7.96 13.67 0.95
N LYS A 35 8.53 14.71 0.33
CA LYS A 35 9.38 14.81 -0.90
C LYS A 35 10.59 13.85 -0.89
N THR A 36 11.08 13.28 -2.01
CA THR A 36 11.89 13.88 -3.11
C THR A 36 12.11 12.76 -4.16
N THR A 37 11.74 12.86 -5.44
CA THR A 37 12.50 13.47 -6.54
C THR A 37 11.57 13.47 -7.77
N ALA A 38 11.29 14.66 -8.31
CA ALA A 38 10.52 14.80 -9.54
C ALA A 38 11.46 14.60 -10.75
N THR A 39 11.45 13.40 -11.32
CA THR A 39 11.74 13.24 -12.75
C THR A 39 10.42 13.34 -13.49
N GLN A 40 10.34 14.37 -14.33
CA GLN A 40 9.26 14.64 -15.27
C GLN A 40 9.13 13.47 -16.24
N ASP A 41 8.30 12.52 -15.88
CA ASP A 41 7.72 11.57 -16.82
C ASP A 41 6.22 11.59 -16.53
N ASN A 42 5.39 11.64 -17.56
CA ASN A 42 3.93 11.59 -17.42
C ASN A 42 3.44 10.21 -16.91
N SER A 43 4.32 9.44 -16.25
CA SER A 43 4.00 8.24 -15.51
C SER A 43 3.60 8.58 -14.10
N ARG A 44 2.31 8.49 -13.84
CA ARG A 44 1.82 8.37 -12.47
C ARG A 44 2.03 6.96 -11.92
N LEU A 45 2.22 5.94 -12.77
CA LEU A 45 2.43 4.56 -12.32
C LEU A 45 3.73 4.40 -11.54
N ASN A 46 3.63 3.84 -10.33
CA ASN A 46 4.75 3.57 -9.45
C ASN A 46 4.54 2.27 -8.67
N TYR A 47 5.44 1.31 -8.82
CA TYR A 47 5.50 0.09 -8.05
C TYR A 47 6.49 0.23 -6.90
N ARG A 48 6.09 -0.23 -5.71
CA ARG A 48 6.93 -0.26 -4.50
C ARG A 48 6.80 -1.61 -3.83
N VAL A 49 7.74 -1.95 -2.95
CA VAL A 49 7.66 -3.19 -2.16
C VAL A 49 7.29 -2.84 -0.72
N GLN A 50 6.11 -3.26 -0.27
CA GLN A 50 5.72 -3.14 1.14
C GLN A 50 6.35 -4.27 1.94
N PHE A 51 7.04 -3.93 3.03
CA PHE A 51 7.81 -4.90 3.83
C PHE A 51 7.48 -4.83 5.33
N TYR A 52 6.75 -3.81 5.78
CA TYR A 52 6.41 -3.66 7.20
C TYR A 52 5.12 -2.86 7.40
N THR A 53 4.44 -3.11 8.53
CA THR A 53 3.28 -2.33 8.97
C THR A 53 3.33 -2.13 10.48
N ASN A 54 2.88 -0.97 10.97
CA ASN A 54 2.79 -0.69 12.40
C ASN A 54 1.63 0.27 12.71
N THR A 55 1.09 0.24 13.93
CA THR A 55 0.07 1.20 14.39
C THR A 55 0.64 2.59 14.68
N VAL A 56 1.95 2.68 14.95
CA VAL A 56 2.66 3.92 15.25
C VAL A 56 3.69 4.21 14.17
N GLN A 57 3.86 5.49 13.83
CA GLN A 57 4.88 5.93 12.90
C GLN A 57 6.27 5.64 13.47
N ILE A 58 7.09 4.95 12.69
CA ILE A 58 8.50 4.69 13.00
C ILE A 58 9.33 5.59 12.10
N PRO A 59 10.40 6.24 12.62
CA PRO A 59 11.34 6.98 11.79
C PRO A 59 11.93 6.11 10.66
N LEU A 60 12.05 6.67 9.45
CA LEU A 60 12.58 5.93 8.29
C LEU A 60 14.07 5.55 8.45
N ASN A 61 14.79 6.22 9.35
CA ASN A 61 16.19 5.95 9.69
C ASN A 61 16.36 4.91 10.81
N ASP A 62 15.28 4.25 11.23
CA ASP A 62 15.34 3.21 12.24
C ASP A 62 16.30 2.08 11.83
N LYS A 63 16.99 1.49 12.82
CA LYS A 63 17.96 0.42 12.61
C LYS A 63 17.35 -0.76 11.85
N ARG A 64 16.05 -1.02 12.02
CA ARG A 64 15.30 -2.08 11.33
C ARG A 64 15.23 -1.89 9.82
N PHE A 65 15.36 -0.66 9.34
CA PHE A 65 15.19 -0.33 7.92
C PHE A 65 16.53 -0.06 7.21
N LYS A 66 17.66 -0.11 7.93
CA LYS A 66 18.99 0.24 7.40
C LYS A 66 19.47 -0.61 6.24
N GLU A 67 18.97 -1.83 6.12
CA GLU A 67 19.34 -2.72 5.01
C GLU A 67 18.51 -2.45 3.76
N LEU A 68 17.50 -1.58 3.82
CA LEU A 68 16.60 -1.28 2.72
C LEU A 68 16.85 0.12 2.18
N ASP A 69 16.94 0.22 0.86
CA ASP A 69 17.09 1.48 0.15
C ASP A 69 15.71 2.09 -0.18
N ASP A 70 15.66 3.41 -0.31
CA ASP A 70 14.46 4.17 -0.67
C ASP A 70 13.22 3.87 0.16
N VAL A 71 13.41 3.81 1.49
CA VAL A 71 12.32 3.54 2.44
C VAL A 71 11.41 4.75 2.55
N THR A 72 10.11 4.50 2.36
CA THR A 72 9.02 5.47 2.45
C THR A 72 7.90 4.88 3.30
N SER A 73 7.01 5.75 3.80
CA SER A 73 5.84 5.31 4.56
C SER A 73 4.59 6.04 4.13
N TYR A 74 3.45 5.36 4.18
CA TYR A 74 2.13 5.97 4.07
C TYR A 74 1.22 5.42 5.16
N PHE A 75 0.35 6.26 5.70
CA PHE A 75 -0.70 5.82 6.60
C PHE A 75 -1.86 5.29 5.76
N HIS A 76 -2.56 4.24 6.19
CA HIS A 76 -3.76 3.70 5.52
C HIS A 76 -4.47 2.72 6.46
N ASN A 77 -5.81 2.77 6.62
CA ASN A 77 -6.57 1.87 7.50
C ASN A 77 -6.00 1.76 8.92
N GLY A 78 -5.71 2.89 9.56
CA GLY A 78 -5.19 2.90 10.93
C GLY A 78 -3.75 2.40 11.11
N LEU A 79 -3.04 2.10 10.01
CA LEU A 79 -1.70 1.53 10.05
C LEU A 79 -0.73 2.33 9.16
N TYR A 80 0.44 2.60 9.70
CA TYR A 80 1.61 3.02 8.92
C TYR A 80 2.15 1.82 8.16
N LYS A 81 2.24 1.95 6.85
CA LYS A 81 2.76 0.95 5.92
C LYS A 81 4.07 1.47 5.39
N PHE A 82 5.10 0.63 5.45
CA PHE A 82 6.44 0.97 5.02
C PHE A 82 6.76 0.24 3.73
N THR A 83 7.27 1.00 2.77
CA THR A 83 7.60 0.55 1.43
C THR A 83 9.04 0.90 1.08
N SER A 84 9.66 0.13 0.20
CA SER A 84 11.01 0.38 -0.31
C SER A 84 11.02 0.37 -1.84
N GLY A 85 11.82 1.25 -2.44
CA GLY A 85 12.01 1.34 -3.87
C GLY A 85 10.84 1.97 -4.63
N HIS A 86 11.12 2.47 -5.83
CA HIS A 86 10.18 3.13 -6.73
C HIS A 86 10.46 2.70 -8.16
N TYR A 87 9.56 1.94 -8.77
CA TYR A 87 9.77 1.34 -10.09
C TYR A 87 8.63 1.62 -11.05
N LEU A 88 8.93 1.78 -12.33
CA LEU A 88 7.90 1.99 -13.37
C LEU A 88 7.41 0.66 -13.95
N LYS A 89 8.24 -0.39 -13.87
CA LYS A 89 7.93 -1.72 -14.40
C LYS A 89 7.71 -2.71 -13.26
N GLN A 90 6.75 -3.61 -13.44
CA GLN A 90 6.52 -4.66 -12.46
C GLN A 90 7.74 -5.58 -12.32
N SER A 91 8.46 -5.86 -13.42
CA SER A 91 9.64 -6.74 -13.41
C SER A 91 10.77 -6.22 -12.52
N GLU A 92 10.97 -4.90 -12.47
CA GLU A 92 11.98 -4.27 -11.61
C GLU A 92 11.58 -4.38 -10.13
N ALA A 93 10.29 -4.14 -9.83
CA ALA A 93 9.76 -4.34 -8.48
C ALA A 93 9.83 -5.81 -8.04
N GLU A 94 9.69 -6.78 -8.95
CA GLU A 94 9.87 -8.21 -8.66
C GLU A 94 11.33 -8.58 -8.34
N GLN A 95 12.30 -7.93 -8.98
CA GLN A 95 13.72 -8.10 -8.63
C GLN A 95 13.97 -7.54 -7.23
N HIS A 96 13.52 -6.32 -6.97
CA HIS A 96 13.64 -5.70 -5.64
C HIS A 96 12.95 -6.52 -4.55
N LEU A 97 11.75 -7.07 -4.83
CA LEU A 97 11.04 -7.93 -3.89
C LEU A 97 11.88 -9.13 -3.44
N LYS A 98 12.64 -9.75 -4.36
CA LYS A 98 13.53 -10.87 -4.02
C LYS A 98 14.65 -10.41 -3.10
N GLU A 99 15.24 -9.26 -3.37
CA GLU A 99 16.28 -8.67 -2.52
C GLU A 99 15.76 -8.36 -1.12
N VAL A 100 14.60 -7.70 -1.01
CA VAL A 100 13.93 -7.39 0.25
C VAL A 100 13.64 -8.66 1.05
N ARG A 101 13.14 -9.72 0.39
CA ARG A 101 12.90 -11.02 1.04
C ARG A 101 14.19 -11.70 1.50
N ASN A 102 15.26 -11.61 0.71
CA ASN A 102 16.57 -12.15 1.07
C ASN A 102 17.19 -11.41 2.28
N LYS A 103 16.82 -10.14 2.48
CA LYS A 103 17.17 -9.33 3.67
C LYS A 103 16.31 -9.64 4.91
N GLY A 104 15.46 -10.67 4.86
CA GLY A 104 14.70 -11.16 6.01
C GLY A 104 13.23 -10.74 6.07
N PHE A 105 12.75 -9.95 5.10
CA PHE A 105 11.35 -9.53 5.02
C PHE A 105 10.52 -10.49 4.15
N GLY A 106 10.35 -11.73 4.63
CA GLY A 106 9.75 -12.82 3.85
C GLY A 106 8.29 -12.59 3.42
N ASP A 107 7.54 -11.79 4.20
CA ASP A 107 6.15 -11.42 3.95
C ASP A 107 6.00 -10.19 3.04
N ALA A 108 7.11 -9.64 2.53
CA ALA A 108 7.06 -8.50 1.63
C ALA A 108 6.28 -8.82 0.35
N PHE A 109 5.63 -7.80 -0.20
CA PHE A 109 4.85 -7.90 -1.43
C PHE A 109 4.83 -6.57 -2.21
N ILE A 110 4.53 -6.66 -3.51
CA ILE A 110 4.47 -5.50 -4.40
C ILE A 110 3.14 -4.76 -4.19
N VAL A 111 3.24 -3.44 -4.09
CA VAL A 111 2.12 -2.50 -4.11
C VAL A 111 2.27 -1.56 -5.29
N SER A 112 1.14 -1.10 -5.82
CA SER A 112 1.10 -0.25 -7.01
C SER A 112 0.36 1.05 -6.70
N PHE A 113 0.86 2.14 -7.26
CA PHE A 113 0.32 3.48 -7.12
C PHE A 113 0.17 4.13 -8.49
N ASP A 114 -0.85 4.96 -8.61
CA ASP A 114 -1.04 5.91 -9.70
C ASP A 114 -1.00 7.31 -9.09
N GLY A 115 0.18 7.93 -9.10
CA GLY A 115 0.50 9.12 -8.33
C GLY A 115 0.55 8.77 -6.85
N ASP A 116 -0.32 9.40 -6.08
CA ASP A 116 -0.45 9.17 -4.64
C ASP A 116 -1.55 8.16 -4.30
N LYS A 117 -2.33 7.73 -5.29
CA LYS A 117 -3.43 6.78 -5.10
C LYS A 117 -2.96 5.35 -5.26
N ARG A 118 -3.22 4.50 -4.26
CA ARG A 118 -2.99 3.06 -4.37
C ARG A 118 -3.99 2.45 -5.36
N ILE A 119 -3.47 1.64 -6.29
CA ILE A 119 -4.27 0.92 -7.30
C ILE A 119 -4.02 -0.59 -7.22
N PRO A 120 -4.98 -1.43 -7.65
CA PRO A 120 -4.78 -2.86 -7.78
C PRO A 120 -3.65 -3.20 -8.78
N LEU A 121 -2.90 -4.29 -8.51
CA LEU A 121 -1.84 -4.76 -9.40
C LEU A 121 -2.33 -5.05 -10.82
N SER A 122 -3.58 -5.49 -10.97
CA SER A 122 -4.21 -5.73 -12.27
C SER A 122 -4.41 -4.45 -13.08
N GLU A 123 -4.75 -3.34 -12.44
CA GLU A 123 -4.89 -2.03 -13.08
C GLU A 123 -3.52 -1.46 -13.43
N ALA A 124 -2.56 -1.59 -12.52
CA ALA A 124 -1.17 -1.18 -12.72
C ALA A 124 -0.56 -1.84 -13.96
N ARG A 125 -0.77 -3.16 -14.12
CA ARG A 125 -0.35 -3.91 -15.32
C ARG A 125 -1.00 -3.41 -16.61
N LYS A 126 -2.24 -2.91 -16.56
CA LYS A 126 -2.88 -2.32 -17.74
C LYS A 126 -2.22 -1.00 -18.10
N LEU A 127 -1.97 -0.14 -17.10
CA LEU A 127 -1.28 1.14 -17.28
C LEU A 127 0.14 0.95 -17.83
N GLU A 128 0.86 -0.06 -17.34
CA GLU A 128 2.20 -0.41 -17.81
C GLU A 128 2.20 -0.85 -19.28
N LYS A 129 1.19 -1.63 -19.71
CA LYS A 129 1.06 -2.12 -21.09
C LYS A 129 0.50 -1.09 -22.07
N SER A 130 -0.23 -0.09 -21.58
CA SER A 130 -0.78 0.99 -22.41
C SER A 130 0.23 2.07 -22.76
N ARG A 131 1.46 1.94 -22.26
CA ARG A 131 2.62 2.77 -22.60
C ARG A 131 3.36 2.18 -23.79
#